data_AF-A0A7X9IT19-F1
#
_entry.id   AF-A0A7X9IT19-F1
#
_cell.length_a   1.000
_cell.length_b   1.000
_cell.length_c   1.000
_cell.angle_alpha   90.00
_cell.angle_beta   90.00
_cell.angle_gamma   90.00
#
_symmetry.space_group_name_H-M   'P 1'
#
loop_
_entity.id
_entity.type
_entity.pdbx_description
1 polymer ?
#
loop_
_entity_poly.entity_id
_entity_poly.type
_entity_poly.pdbx_seq_one_letter_code
_entity_poly.pdbx_strand_id
1 'polypeptide(L)'
;APRRVVIFGAGHVGAATARVARDAGLLPLVLDDRADLLEPLAAEGIAVRAAPAEGAVAAAGLRPEDAVVVVTRGHAHDERIATDALRGELAYAGMIGSRRKVAVTRERLAEAGIPPERIAALHAPIGIDIGAETPGELGVCIVAEVIRVLRKGA
;
A
#
# COMPACT_ATOMS: atom_id res chain seq x y z
N ALA A 1 20.01 1.07 5.49
CA ALA A 1 18.93 1.18 6.49
C ALA A 1 17.72 0.38 6.03
N PRO A 2 16.96 -0.25 6.93
CA PRO A 2 15.73 -0.96 6.57
C PRO A 2 14.68 0.03 6.03
N ARG A 3 13.95 -0.37 4.98
CA ARG A 3 12.98 0.48 4.28
C ARG A 3 11.60 0.32 4.91
N ARG A 4 10.88 1.43 5.08
CA ARG A 4 9.54 1.45 5.66
C ARG A 4 8.50 1.15 4.58
N VAL A 5 7.56 0.26 4.89
CA VAL A 5 6.43 -0.10 4.04
C VAL A 5 5.17 0.32 4.76
N VAL A 6 4.49 1.35 4.25
CA VAL A 6 3.27 1.89 4.84
C VAL A 6 2.09 1.23 4.13
N ILE A 7 1.32 0.44 4.88
CA ILE A 7 0.23 -0.38 4.39
C ILE A 7 -1.08 0.23 4.88
N PHE A 8 -1.91 0.68 3.95
CA PHE A 8 -3.26 1.14 4.24
C PHE A 8 -4.24 -0.02 4.03
N GLY A 9 -4.85 -0.47 5.12
CA GLY A 9 -5.74 -1.63 5.19
C GLY A 9 -5.13 -2.77 6.00
N ALA A 10 -5.80 -3.19 7.06
CA ALA A 10 -5.44 -4.32 7.93
C ALA A 10 -6.27 -5.58 7.63
N GLY A 11 -7.01 -5.61 6.52
CA GLY A 11 -7.69 -6.82 6.05
C GLY A 11 -6.73 -7.96 5.71
N HIS A 12 -7.25 -9.12 5.31
CA HIS A 12 -6.46 -10.33 5.07
C HIS A 12 -5.19 -10.11 4.23
N VAL A 13 -5.29 -9.35 3.13
CA VAL A 13 -4.15 -9.05 2.25
C VAL A 13 -3.13 -8.12 2.92
N GLY A 14 -3.59 -7.05 3.59
CA GLY A 14 -2.70 -6.12 4.27
C GLY A 14 -1.97 -6.75 5.45
N ALA A 15 -2.67 -7.56 6.25
CA ALA A 15 -2.08 -8.34 7.33
C ALA A 15 -1.01 -9.32 6.81
N ALA A 16 -1.32 -10.07 5.74
CA ALA A 16 -0.35 -10.98 5.12
C ALA A 16 0.86 -10.23 4.55
N THR A 17 0.63 -9.12 3.85
CA THR A 17 1.69 -8.25 3.31
C THR A 17 2.60 -7.73 4.42
N ALA A 18 2.04 -7.30 5.55
CA ALA A 18 2.80 -6.79 6.68
C ALA A 18 3.72 -7.85 7.29
N ARG A 19 3.20 -9.09 7.46
CA ARG A 19 4.00 -10.23 7.96
C ARG A 19 5.14 -10.58 7.00
N VAL A 20 4.85 -10.71 5.70
CA VAL A 20 5.88 -10.98 4.70
C VAL A 20 6.92 -9.86 4.64
N ALA A 21 6.50 -8.60 4.74
CA ALA A 21 7.41 -7.45 4.76
C ALA A 21 8.35 -7.49 5.98
N ARG A 22 7.81 -7.77 7.17
CA ARG A 22 8.60 -7.95 8.40
C ARG A 22 9.61 -9.08 8.23
N ASP A 23 9.17 -10.23 7.75
CA ASP A 23 10.01 -11.43 7.60
C ASP A 23 11.11 -11.20 6.54
N ALA A 24 10.86 -10.34 5.54
CA ALA A 24 11.84 -9.89 4.55
C ALA A 24 12.79 -8.78 5.06
N GLY A 25 12.68 -8.35 6.32
CA GLY A 25 13.54 -7.33 6.93
C GLY A 25 13.16 -5.88 6.58
N LEU A 26 11.92 -5.65 6.13
CA LEU A 26 11.35 -4.31 5.96
C LEU A 26 10.65 -3.87 7.25
N LEU A 27 10.31 -2.58 7.35
CA LEU A 27 9.60 -2.02 8.51
C LEU A 27 8.15 -1.71 8.14
N PRO A 28 7.21 -2.66 8.31
CA PRO A 28 5.81 -2.41 8.04
C PRO A 28 5.20 -1.46 9.08
N LEU A 29 4.41 -0.50 8.61
CA LEU A 29 3.45 0.28 9.40
C LEU A 29 2.06 0.07 8.79
N VAL A 30 1.12 -0.48 9.56
CA VAL A 30 -0.25 -0.76 9.08
C VAL A 30 -1.23 0.28 9.64
N LEU A 31 -2.05 0.84 8.75
CA LEU A 31 -3.12 1.77 9.10
C LEU A 31 -4.49 1.19 8.74
N ASP A 32 -5.43 1.21 9.67
CA ASP A 32 -6.85 0.85 9.46
C ASP A 32 -7.70 1.56 10.53
N ASP A 33 -9.00 1.71 10.31
CA ASP A 33 -9.93 2.31 11.27
C ASP A 33 -10.47 1.28 12.28
N ARG A 34 -10.26 -0.01 12.01
CA ARG A 34 -10.73 -1.13 12.84
C ARG A 34 -9.65 -1.62 13.80
N ALA A 35 -9.84 -1.32 15.08
CA ALA A 35 -8.93 -1.75 16.14
C ALA A 35 -8.79 -3.28 16.22
N ASP A 36 -9.88 -4.03 16.00
CA ASP A 36 -9.90 -5.50 16.04
C ASP A 36 -8.97 -6.16 15.01
N LEU A 37 -8.66 -5.47 13.91
CA LEU A 37 -7.69 -5.96 12.92
C LEU A 37 -6.26 -5.53 13.20
N LEU A 38 -6.08 -4.43 13.95
CA LEU A 38 -4.75 -3.92 14.30
C LEU A 38 -4.17 -4.64 15.51
N GLU A 39 -5.00 -5.03 16.48
CA GLU A 39 -4.58 -5.71 17.71
C GLU A 39 -3.73 -6.97 17.46
N PRO A 40 -4.12 -7.90 16.56
CA PRO A 40 -3.29 -9.08 16.27
C PRO A 40 -1.93 -8.73 15.67
N LEU A 41 -1.88 -7.73 14.78
CA LEU A 41 -0.63 -7.28 14.16
C LEU A 41 0.30 -6.62 15.19
N ALA A 42 -0.26 -5.83 16.10
CA ALA A 42 0.49 -5.24 17.20
C ALA A 42 1.07 -6.31 18.13
N ALA A 43 0.28 -7.35 18.46
CA ALA A 43 0.75 -8.49 19.26
C ALA A 43 1.89 -9.28 18.58
N GLU A 44 1.95 -9.24 17.24
CA GLU A 44 3.04 -9.79 16.43
C GLU A 44 4.25 -8.85 16.28
N GLY A 45 4.25 -7.70 16.97
CA GLY A 45 5.32 -6.70 16.91
C GLY A 45 5.34 -5.84 15.63
N ILE A 46 4.26 -5.85 14.85
CA ILE A 46 4.12 -4.99 13.67
C ILE A 46 3.62 -3.62 14.13
N ALA A 47 4.22 -2.55 13.60
CA ALA A 47 3.77 -1.20 13.93
C ALA A 47 2.38 -0.95 13.32
N VAL A 48 1.45 -0.46 14.14
CA VAL A 48 0.08 -0.16 13.73
C VAL A 48 -0.33 1.26 14.10
N ARG A 49 -1.29 1.80 13.38
CA ARG A 49 -1.90 3.10 13.71
C ARG A 49 -3.37 3.11 13.29
N ALA A 50 -4.24 3.39 14.25
CA ALA A 50 -5.66 3.60 13.95
C ALA A 50 -5.85 4.92 13.19
N ALA A 51 -6.45 4.87 12.02
CA ALA A 51 -6.79 6.07 11.25
C ALA A 51 -7.95 5.79 10.27
N PRO A 52 -8.94 6.69 10.18
CA PRO A 52 -9.90 6.65 9.07
C PRO A 52 -9.19 6.97 7.75
N ALA A 53 -9.80 6.58 6.62
CA ALA A 53 -9.24 6.87 5.29
C ALA A 53 -9.00 8.38 5.10
N GLU A 54 -9.92 9.19 5.62
CA GLU A 54 -9.76 10.64 5.80
C GLU A 54 -8.53 10.95 6.67
N GLY A 55 -7.48 11.49 6.08
CA GLY A 55 -6.29 11.88 6.82
C GLY A 55 -5.34 10.73 7.17
N ALA A 56 -5.60 9.50 6.70
CA ALA A 56 -4.69 8.36 6.90
C ALA A 56 -3.26 8.66 6.42
N VAL A 57 -3.12 9.31 5.26
CA VAL A 57 -1.81 9.67 4.69
C VAL A 57 -1.05 10.67 5.58
N ALA A 58 -1.74 11.68 6.11
CA ALA A 58 -1.16 12.62 7.07
C ALA A 58 -0.79 11.90 8.38
N ALA A 59 -1.68 11.04 8.88
CA ALA A 59 -1.44 10.24 10.07
C ALA A 59 -0.27 9.28 9.89
N ALA A 60 0.02 8.78 8.68
CA ALA A 60 1.15 7.91 8.41
C ALA A 60 2.51 8.62 8.49
N GLY A 61 2.55 9.94 8.28
CA GLY A 61 3.78 10.73 8.25
C GLY A 61 4.74 10.23 7.17
N LEU A 62 4.24 10.09 5.93
CA LEU A 62 4.99 9.57 4.78
C LEU A 62 6.27 10.36 4.50
N ARG A 63 7.29 9.67 4.01
CA ARG A 63 8.59 10.23 3.60
C ARG A 63 8.96 9.76 2.19
N PRO A 64 9.83 10.49 1.47
CA PRO A 64 10.23 10.13 0.11
C PRO A 64 10.79 8.71 -0.05
N GLU A 65 11.43 8.15 0.97
CA GLU A 65 12.02 6.82 0.91
C GLU A 65 11.04 5.66 1.19
N ASP A 66 9.79 5.96 1.55
CA ASP A 66 8.78 4.96 1.91
C ASP A 66 8.18 4.28 0.68
N ALA A 67 7.76 3.03 0.88
CA ALA A 67 6.90 2.30 -0.04
C ALA A 67 5.46 2.32 0.49
N VAL A 68 4.50 2.74 -0.34
CA VAL A 68 3.08 2.75 0.01
C VAL A 68 2.35 1.58 -0.65
N VAL A 69 1.57 0.87 0.15
CA VAL A 69 0.71 -0.25 -0.27
C VAL A 69 -0.72 0.07 0.12
N VAL A 70 -1.61 0.19 -0.86
CA VAL A 70 -3.02 0.52 -0.65
C VAL A 70 -3.88 -0.73 -0.90
N VAL A 71 -4.41 -1.30 0.18
CA VAL A 71 -5.14 -2.59 0.22
C VAL A 71 -6.37 -2.50 1.14
N THR A 72 -7.11 -1.39 1.07
CA THR A 72 -8.24 -1.12 1.98
C THR A 72 -9.53 -1.84 1.56
N ARG A 73 -10.58 -1.64 2.35
CA ARG A 73 -11.93 -2.11 2.03
C ARG A 73 -12.60 -1.17 1.04
N GLY A 74 -12.54 -1.49 -0.24
CA GLY A 74 -13.46 -0.93 -1.23
C GLY A 74 -12.99 0.35 -1.93
N HIS A 75 -13.68 0.64 -3.02
CA HIS A 75 -13.15 1.49 -4.10
C HIS A 75 -12.85 2.94 -3.68
N ALA A 76 -13.74 3.55 -2.88
CA ALA A 76 -13.62 4.96 -2.52
C ALA A 76 -12.44 5.25 -1.57
N HIS A 77 -12.15 4.33 -0.65
CA HIS A 77 -11.05 4.50 0.29
C HIS A 77 -9.69 4.33 -0.40
N ASP A 78 -9.54 3.31 -1.25
CA ASP A 78 -8.29 3.07 -1.97
C ASP A 78 -7.93 4.25 -2.87
N GLU A 79 -8.89 4.77 -3.62
CA GLU A 79 -8.68 5.90 -4.51
C GLU A 79 -8.31 7.18 -3.75
N ARG A 80 -8.98 7.47 -2.64
CA ARG A 80 -8.66 8.62 -1.80
C ARG A 80 -7.22 8.55 -1.29
N ILE A 81 -6.86 7.40 -0.72
CA ILE A 81 -5.52 7.19 -0.16
C ILE A 81 -4.47 7.25 -1.27
N ALA A 82 -4.72 6.63 -2.43
CA ALA A 82 -3.81 6.70 -3.57
C ALA A 82 -3.64 8.15 -4.05
N THR A 83 -4.72 8.93 -4.13
CA THR A 83 -4.69 10.34 -4.52
C THR A 83 -3.86 11.16 -3.54
N ASP A 84 -4.14 11.05 -2.24
CA ASP A 84 -3.44 11.81 -1.21
C ASP A 84 -1.97 11.41 -1.12
N ALA A 85 -1.64 10.12 -1.27
CA ALA A 85 -0.26 9.63 -1.26
C ALA A 85 0.53 10.11 -2.48
N LEU A 86 -0.07 10.11 -3.68
CA LEU A 86 0.58 10.52 -4.93
C LEU A 86 0.80 12.03 -5.07
N ARG A 87 0.26 12.85 -4.15
CA ARG A 87 0.65 14.26 -4.03
C ARG A 87 2.06 14.44 -3.44
N GLY A 88 2.55 13.45 -2.70
CA GLY A 88 3.90 13.44 -2.15
C GLY A 88 4.89 12.71 -3.05
N GLU A 89 6.17 12.78 -2.68
CA GLU A 89 7.19 11.92 -3.27
C GLU A 89 7.26 10.60 -2.50
N LEU A 90 7.38 9.50 -3.23
CA LEU A 90 7.44 8.15 -2.67
C LEU A 90 8.42 7.30 -3.50
N ALA A 91 9.10 6.37 -2.85
CA ALA A 91 9.99 5.43 -3.52
C ALA A 91 9.20 4.32 -4.23
N TYR A 92 7.97 4.07 -3.79
CA TYR A 92 7.03 3.14 -4.41
C TYR A 92 5.60 3.49 -3.99
N ALA A 93 4.66 3.36 -4.91
CA ALA A 93 3.23 3.41 -4.63
C ALA A 93 2.52 2.29 -5.38
N GLY A 94 1.77 1.46 -4.65
CA GLY A 94 0.99 0.37 -5.21
C GLY A 94 -0.43 0.35 -4.66
N MET A 95 -1.38 -0.03 -5.51
CA MET A 95 -2.80 -0.13 -5.15
C MET A 95 -3.41 -1.43 -5.67
N ILE A 96 -4.12 -2.14 -4.79
CA ILE A 96 -4.90 -3.31 -5.17
C ILE A 96 -6.08 -2.92 -6.05
N GLY A 97 -6.45 -3.78 -7.00
CA GLY A 97 -7.66 -3.60 -7.78
C GLY A 97 -7.73 -4.45 -9.03
N SER A 98 -8.95 -4.67 -9.54
CA SER A 98 -9.13 -5.22 -10.87
C SER A 98 -8.68 -4.23 -11.94
N ARG A 99 -8.34 -4.70 -13.15
CA ARG A 99 -7.96 -3.83 -14.28
C ARG A 99 -8.98 -2.71 -14.53
N ARG A 100 -10.28 -3.03 -14.42
CA ARG A 100 -11.37 -2.05 -14.55
C ARG A 100 -11.32 -0.99 -13.45
N LYS A 101 -11.14 -1.39 -12.18
CA LYS A 101 -11.02 -0.45 -11.05
C LYS A 101 -9.83 0.48 -11.26
N VAL A 102 -8.69 -0.09 -11.66
CA VAL A 102 -7.46 0.67 -11.91
C VAL A 102 -7.67 1.73 -12.98
N ALA A 103 -8.32 1.40 -14.10
CA ALA A 103 -8.59 2.37 -15.15
C ALA A 103 -9.39 3.58 -14.63
N VAL A 104 -10.48 3.32 -13.91
CA VAL A 104 -11.31 4.36 -13.29
C VAL A 104 -10.52 5.19 -12.27
N THR A 105 -9.70 4.55 -11.43
CA THR A 105 -8.87 5.28 -10.47
C THR A 105 -7.85 6.17 -11.18
N ARG A 106 -7.24 5.73 -12.28
CA ARG A 106 -6.28 6.55 -13.04
C ARG A 106 -6.94 7.79 -13.65
N GLU A 107 -8.17 7.68 -14.15
CA GLU A 107 -8.95 8.82 -14.64
C GLU A 107 -9.20 9.83 -13.51
N ARG A 108 -9.64 9.35 -12.35
CA ARG A 108 -9.93 10.22 -11.19
C ARG A 108 -8.68 10.86 -10.59
N LEU A 109 -7.53 10.17 -10.62
CA LEU A 109 -6.24 10.76 -10.24
C LEU A 109 -5.87 11.93 -11.17
N ALA A 110 -6.12 11.79 -12.48
CA ALA A 110 -5.88 12.86 -13.43
C ALA A 110 -6.85 14.04 -13.21
N GLU A 111 -8.12 13.78 -12.96
CA GLU A 111 -9.12 14.80 -12.59
C GLU A 111 -8.75 15.54 -11.30
N ALA A 112 -8.11 14.84 -10.35
CA ALA A 112 -7.59 15.41 -9.11
C ALA A 112 -6.27 16.20 -9.28
N GLY A 113 -5.77 16.33 -10.53
CA GLY A 113 -4.57 17.12 -10.85
C GLY A 113 -3.25 16.42 -10.57
N ILE A 114 -3.24 15.09 -10.37
CA ILE A 114 -2.01 14.34 -10.18
C ILE A 114 -1.23 14.29 -11.51
N PRO A 115 0.08 14.62 -11.52
CA PRO A 115 0.87 14.62 -12.75
C PRO A 115 0.91 13.24 -13.43
N PRO A 116 0.83 13.17 -14.78
CA PRO A 116 0.82 11.91 -15.52
C PRO A 116 1.97 10.96 -15.17
N GLU A 117 3.16 11.48 -14.87
CA GLU A 117 4.33 10.71 -14.47
C GLU A 117 4.17 10.02 -13.10
N ARG A 118 3.48 10.67 -12.15
CA ARG A 118 3.17 10.08 -10.84
C ARG A 118 2.07 9.03 -10.97
N ILE A 119 1.08 9.28 -11.83
CA ILE A 119 0.06 8.27 -12.17
C ILE A 119 0.73 7.07 -12.82
N ALA A 120 1.64 7.27 -13.79
CA ALA A 120 2.34 6.19 -14.48
C ALA A 120 3.20 5.35 -13.52
N ALA A 121 3.78 5.97 -12.49
CA ALA A 121 4.55 5.29 -11.45
C ALA A 121 3.69 4.49 -10.44
N LEU A 122 2.36 4.61 -10.46
CA LEU A 122 1.46 3.82 -9.62
C LEU A 122 1.39 2.37 -10.11
N HIS A 123 1.83 1.43 -9.25
CA HIS A 123 1.71 -0.01 -9.46
C HIS A 123 0.29 -0.48 -9.14
N ALA A 124 -0.55 -0.54 -10.17
CA ALA A 124 -1.95 -0.93 -10.04
C ALA A 124 -2.37 -1.71 -11.30
N PRO A 125 -2.80 -2.99 -11.18
CA PRO A 125 -2.85 -3.78 -9.96
C PRO A 125 -1.47 -3.98 -9.33
N ILE A 126 -1.42 -3.96 -8.00
CA ILE A 126 -0.20 -4.13 -7.22
C ILE A 126 0.30 -5.59 -7.25
N GLY A 127 1.62 -5.77 -7.20
CA GLY A 127 2.27 -7.07 -7.03
C GLY A 127 2.70 -7.73 -8.34
N ILE A 128 3.70 -8.60 -8.26
CA ILE A 128 4.18 -9.38 -9.41
C ILE A 128 3.15 -10.45 -9.77
N ASP A 129 2.86 -10.64 -11.06
CA ASP A 129 1.98 -11.70 -11.51
C ASP A 129 2.64 -13.08 -11.31
N ILE A 130 2.17 -13.79 -10.29
CA ILE A 130 2.56 -15.18 -9.98
C ILE A 130 1.34 -16.11 -9.96
N GLY A 131 0.17 -15.64 -10.42
CA GLY A 131 -1.09 -16.38 -10.27
C GLY A 131 -1.57 -16.51 -8.82
N ALA A 132 -1.33 -15.49 -7.98
CA ALA A 132 -1.70 -15.52 -6.56
C ALA A 132 -3.22 -15.59 -6.35
N GLU A 133 -3.67 -16.49 -5.47
CA GLU A 133 -5.08 -16.68 -5.11
C GLU A 133 -5.34 -16.43 -3.62
N THR A 134 -4.38 -16.73 -2.76
CA THR A 134 -4.51 -16.61 -1.32
C THR A 134 -3.93 -15.29 -0.79
N PRO A 135 -4.38 -14.80 0.39
CA PRO A 135 -3.78 -13.62 1.01
C PRO A 135 -2.26 -13.75 1.25
N GLY A 136 -1.76 -14.96 1.56
CA GLY A 136 -0.34 -15.22 1.74
C GLY A 136 0.44 -15.04 0.43
N GLU A 137 -0.05 -15.62 -0.66
CA GLU A 137 0.55 -15.46 -2.00
C GLU A 137 0.50 -14.00 -2.47
N LEU A 138 -0.60 -13.29 -2.20
CA LEU A 138 -0.70 -11.85 -2.46
C LEU A 138 0.32 -11.05 -1.64
N GLY A 139 0.52 -11.40 -0.37
CA GLY A 139 1.56 -10.79 0.45
C GLY A 139 2.96 -10.99 -0.14
N VAL A 140 3.26 -12.20 -0.62
CA VAL A 140 4.53 -12.51 -1.30
C VAL A 140 4.69 -11.69 -2.58
N CYS A 141 3.67 -11.63 -3.43
CA CYS A 141 3.79 -10.95 -4.71
C CYS A 141 3.91 -9.42 -4.57
N ILE A 142 3.20 -8.83 -3.61
CA ILE A 142 3.29 -7.40 -3.28
C ILE A 142 4.68 -7.06 -2.74
N VAL A 143 5.16 -7.82 -1.74
CA VAL A 143 6.48 -7.54 -1.14
C VAL A 143 7.60 -7.79 -2.15
N ALA A 144 7.47 -8.77 -3.03
CA ALA A 144 8.43 -8.99 -4.11
C ALA A 144 8.50 -7.79 -5.08
N GLU A 145 7.36 -7.20 -5.45
CA GLU A 145 7.33 -5.98 -6.28
C GLU A 145 7.98 -4.79 -5.57
N VAL A 146 7.60 -4.55 -4.30
CA VAL A 146 8.19 -3.50 -3.45
C VAL A 146 9.72 -3.65 -3.38
N ILE A 147 10.21 -4.86 -3.08
CA ILE A 147 11.66 -5.11 -3.00
C ILE A 147 12.32 -4.88 -4.36
N ARG A 148 11.73 -5.36 -5.45
CA ARG A 148 12.27 -5.16 -6.80
C ARG A 148 12.47 -3.68 -7.09
N VAL A 149 11.44 -2.85 -6.89
CA VAL A 149 11.49 -1.40 -7.17
C VAL A 149 12.50 -0.71 -6.26
N LEU A 150 12.48 -1.00 -4.96
CA LEU A 150 13.40 -0.37 -3.99
C LEU A 150 14.87 -0.73 -4.22
N ARG A 151 15.18 -1.84 -4.90
CA ARG A 151 16.55 -2.31 -5.15
C ARG A 151 17.07 -2.02 -6.55
N LYS A 152 16.20 -2.09 -7.55
CA LYS A 152 16.59 -1.95 -8.97
C LYS A 152 16.13 -0.64 -9.61
N GLY A 153 15.32 0.15 -8.90
CA GLY A 153 14.55 1.23 -9.52
C GLY A 153 13.25 0.70 -10.14
N ALA A 154 12.35 1.63 -10.45
CA ALA A 154 11.10 1.35 -11.18
C ALA A 154 11.39 1.02 -12.65
#